data_AF-E5AMS5-F1
#
_entry.id   AF-E5AMS5-F1
#
_cell.length_a   1.000
_cell.length_b   1.000
_cell.length_c   1.000
_cell.angle_alpha   90.00
_cell.angle_beta   90.00
_cell.angle_gamma   90.00
#
_symmetry.space_group_name_H-M   'P 1'
#
loop_
_entity.id
_entity.type
_entity.pdbx_description
1 polymer ?
#
loop_
_entity_poly.entity_id
_entity_poly.type
_entity_poly.pdbx_seq_one_letter_code
_entity_poly.pdbx_strand_id
1 'polypeptide(L)'
;MSSNSNASCDAGTPLLTIRNLHVDFDGLAAVDRVNLSVAAGEVLGIVGESGSGKSVTSMALMGLIDPPGRVRADELRFDGVDLLRASPAKRRRIIGKDIAMVFQDALTSLNPSYTVGYQIKEVLRLHEGLRGAALERRALDLLEQVGIPDAKNRINAFPHQMSGGMNQRVMIAMAVACNPKLLIADEPTTALDVTIQAQIMDLLVRLQKERGMALVLISHDLAVVSEVAQRVAVMYAGEIIEMNRVPDIFSAPHHPYTEALLAAIPEHNRGARRLAALSGMVPGRGDRPSGCLFAPRCKYVVDDCGKGRPALVQLDAQDDAMRARCIRVLNVEKVAAPIFDAGRIALAGATPGDDADEGVVASAVPSACDVANRHDPHGRGVHENGGDR
;
A
#
# COMPACT_ATOMS: atom_id res chain seq x y z
N MET A 1 -44.33 0.70 -0.74
CA MET A 1 -43.78 -0.19 -1.78
C MET A 1 -43.12 0.67 -2.83
N SER A 2 -41.83 0.97 -2.65
CA SER A 2 -40.94 1.44 -3.71
C SER A 2 -39.57 0.91 -3.34
N SER A 3 -39.15 -0.10 -4.08
CA SER A 3 -37.86 -0.77 -4.02
C SER A 3 -36.75 0.21 -4.37
N ASN A 4 -35.85 0.48 -3.43
CA ASN A 4 -34.54 1.05 -3.73
C ASN A 4 -33.69 -0.07 -4.34
N SER A 5 -33.58 -0.03 -5.66
CA SER A 5 -32.67 -0.84 -6.45
C SER A 5 -31.22 -0.58 -6.03
N ASN A 6 -30.54 -1.65 -5.65
CA ASN A 6 -29.09 -1.73 -5.49
C ASN A 6 -28.38 -1.01 -6.64
N ALA A 7 -27.67 0.06 -6.31
CA ALA A 7 -26.60 0.58 -7.16
C ALA A 7 -25.46 -0.44 -7.10
N SER A 8 -25.49 -1.43 -7.99
CA SER A 8 -24.32 -2.21 -8.34
C SER A 8 -23.25 -1.23 -8.81
N CYS A 9 -22.13 -1.15 -8.08
CA CYS A 9 -20.96 -0.40 -8.50
C CYS A 9 -20.56 -0.87 -9.90
N ASP A 10 -20.76 -0.01 -10.89
CA ASP A 10 -20.29 -0.23 -12.25
C ASP A 10 -18.78 -0.48 -12.16
N ALA A 11 -18.34 -1.69 -12.53
CA ALA A 11 -16.95 -2.14 -12.38
C ALA A 11 -16.08 -1.47 -13.44
N GLY A 12 -15.90 -0.15 -13.32
CA GLY A 12 -14.93 0.61 -14.08
C GLY A 12 -13.52 0.09 -13.80
N THR A 13 -12.61 0.32 -14.76
CA THR A 13 -11.19 -0.03 -14.57
C THR A 13 -10.67 0.69 -13.31
N PRO A 14 -10.07 -0.04 -12.34
CA PRO A 14 -9.55 0.58 -11.13
C PRO A 14 -8.48 1.63 -11.44
N LEU A 15 -8.48 2.73 -10.69
CA LEU A 15 -7.49 3.80 -10.83
C LEU A 15 -6.09 3.30 -10.48
N LEU A 16 -5.96 2.51 -9.42
CA LEU A 16 -4.72 1.86 -9.00
C LEU A 16 -4.93 0.35 -8.93
N THR A 17 -3.99 -0.41 -9.48
CA THR A 17 -3.91 -1.86 -9.34
C THR A 17 -2.49 -2.27 -8.95
N ILE A 18 -2.38 -3.04 -7.88
CA ILE A 18 -1.18 -3.68 -7.37
C ILE A 18 -1.44 -5.18 -7.34
N ARG A 19 -0.63 -5.99 -8.04
CA ARG A 19 -0.68 -7.45 -7.96
C ARG A 19 0.67 -8.02 -7.55
N ASN A 20 0.63 -8.90 -6.56
CA ASN A 20 1.77 -9.61 -6.01
C ASN A 20 2.98 -8.70 -5.74
N LEU A 21 2.75 -7.56 -5.06
CA LEU A 21 3.86 -6.70 -4.65
C LEU A 21 4.70 -7.37 -3.56
N HIS A 22 6.01 -7.37 -3.78
CA HIS A 22 7.05 -7.80 -2.87
C HIS A 22 8.07 -6.68 -2.68
N VAL A 23 8.45 -6.44 -1.44
CA VAL A 23 9.56 -5.56 -1.09
C VAL A 23 10.45 -6.29 -0.10
N ASP A 24 11.70 -6.49 -0.48
CA ASP A 24 12.71 -7.17 0.34
C ASP A 24 13.84 -6.22 0.72
N PHE A 25 14.26 -6.29 1.98
CA PHE A 25 15.45 -5.62 2.48
C PHE A 25 16.38 -6.68 3.07
N ASP A 26 17.47 -6.99 2.36
CA ASP A 26 18.50 -7.95 2.78
C ASP A 26 17.95 -9.29 3.30
N GLY A 27 16.94 -9.84 2.60
CA GLY A 27 16.31 -11.11 2.94
C GLY A 27 15.15 -11.01 3.95
N LEU A 28 14.79 -9.80 4.39
CA LEU A 28 13.54 -9.54 5.08
C LEU A 28 12.49 -9.02 4.07
N ALA A 29 11.50 -9.87 3.77
CA ALA A 29 10.33 -9.45 2.98
C ALA A 29 9.46 -8.48 3.80
N ALA A 30 9.68 -7.16 3.70
CA ALA A 30 8.87 -6.15 4.38
C ALA A 30 7.44 -6.05 3.81
N VAL A 31 7.28 -6.42 2.54
CA VAL A 31 5.98 -6.59 1.87
C VAL A 31 6.02 -7.92 1.10
N ASP A 32 4.99 -8.74 1.23
CA ASP A 32 4.92 -10.08 0.64
C ASP A 32 3.53 -10.35 0.01
N ARG A 33 3.49 -10.53 -1.32
CA ARG A 33 2.28 -10.82 -2.11
C ARG A 33 1.10 -9.88 -1.82
N VAL A 34 1.38 -8.58 -1.70
CA VAL A 34 0.31 -7.59 -1.52
C VAL A 34 -0.45 -7.40 -2.83
N ASN A 35 -1.76 -7.59 -2.75
CA ASN A 35 -2.72 -7.38 -3.83
C ASN A 35 -3.70 -6.29 -3.39
N LEU A 36 -3.78 -5.20 -4.15
CA LEU A 36 -4.56 -4.02 -3.79
C LEU A 36 -5.14 -3.35 -5.02
N SER A 37 -6.38 -2.88 -4.94
CA SER A 37 -7.01 -2.05 -5.97
C SER A 37 -7.77 -0.90 -5.35
N VAL A 38 -7.71 0.26 -6.00
CA VAL A 38 -8.40 1.49 -5.59
C VAL A 38 -9.13 2.05 -6.79
N ALA A 39 -10.43 2.29 -6.63
CA ALA A 39 -11.27 2.95 -7.63
C ALA A 39 -11.09 4.47 -7.59
N ALA A 40 -11.45 5.15 -8.67
CA ALA A 40 -11.50 6.62 -8.66
C ALA A 40 -12.54 7.10 -7.63
N GLY A 41 -12.19 8.14 -6.86
CA GLY A 41 -13.08 8.68 -5.82
C GLY A 41 -13.25 7.78 -4.58
N GLU A 42 -12.55 6.65 -4.49
CA GLU A 42 -12.59 5.76 -3.33
C GLU A 42 -11.62 6.23 -2.23
N VAL A 43 -12.05 6.11 -0.98
CA VAL A 43 -11.24 6.17 0.23
C VAL A 43 -10.98 4.75 0.73
N LEU A 44 -9.73 4.31 0.58
CA LEU A 44 -9.25 3.03 1.09
C LEU A 44 -8.39 3.26 2.33
N GLY A 45 -8.74 2.61 3.43
CA GLY A 45 -7.91 2.53 4.63
C GLY A 45 -6.90 1.39 4.57
N ILE A 46 -5.67 1.61 5.00
CA ILE A 46 -4.68 0.57 5.25
C ILE A 46 -4.27 0.64 6.71
N VAL A 47 -4.55 -0.42 7.46
CA VAL A 47 -4.37 -0.46 8.92
C VAL A 47 -3.45 -1.57 9.37
N GLY A 48 -2.86 -1.41 10.55
CA GLY A 48 -2.04 -2.43 11.19
C GLY A 48 -1.01 -1.84 12.14
N GLU A 49 -0.38 -2.68 12.95
CA GLU A 49 0.69 -2.27 13.88
C GLU A 49 1.90 -1.66 13.13
N SER A 50 2.74 -0.94 13.87
CA SER A 50 4.04 -0.49 13.34
C SER A 50 4.86 -1.69 12.84
N GLY A 51 5.56 -1.51 11.72
CA GLY A 51 6.33 -2.58 11.08
C GLY A 51 5.51 -3.59 10.26
N SER A 52 4.21 -3.39 10.06
CA SER A 52 3.39 -4.30 9.23
C SER A 52 3.55 -4.14 7.71
N GLY A 53 4.36 -3.18 7.23
CA GLY A 53 4.65 -2.98 5.81
C GLY A 53 3.78 -1.92 5.09
N LYS A 54 2.94 -1.16 5.80
CA LYS A 54 2.04 -0.15 5.23
C LYS A 54 2.78 0.96 4.47
N SER A 55 3.69 1.66 5.17
CA SER A 55 4.50 2.74 4.58
C SER A 55 5.47 2.22 3.50
N VAL A 56 5.97 0.99 3.65
CA VAL A 56 6.81 0.36 2.62
C VAL A 56 6.01 0.11 1.34
N THR A 57 4.73 -0.24 1.46
CA THR A 57 3.82 -0.44 0.31
C THR A 57 3.60 0.87 -0.45
N SER A 58 3.33 1.97 0.24
CA SER A 58 3.19 3.29 -0.40
C SER A 58 4.50 3.78 -1.01
N MET A 59 5.63 3.64 -0.30
CA MET A 59 6.95 4.00 -0.83
C MET A 59 7.32 3.21 -2.08
N ALA A 60 7.00 1.91 -2.14
CA ALA A 60 7.23 1.08 -3.32
C ALA A 60 6.40 1.54 -4.52
N LEU A 61 5.13 1.89 -4.31
CA LEU A 61 4.29 2.50 -5.33
C LEU A 61 4.91 3.83 -5.85
N MET A 62 5.35 4.68 -4.93
CA MET A 62 5.97 5.98 -5.24
C MET A 62 7.37 5.85 -5.84
N GLY A 63 8.02 4.69 -5.72
CA GLY A 63 9.37 4.44 -6.24
C GLY A 63 10.44 5.12 -5.38
N LEU A 64 10.18 5.18 -4.08
CA LEU A 64 11.01 5.80 -3.05
C LEU A 64 11.76 4.75 -2.21
N ILE A 65 11.84 3.51 -2.69
CA ILE A 65 12.61 2.44 -2.04
C ILE A 65 14.04 2.49 -2.57
N ASP A 66 14.96 2.93 -1.73
CA ASP A 66 16.39 2.96 -2.03
C ASP A 66 17.06 1.59 -1.76
N PRO A 67 18.21 1.31 -2.41
CA PRO A 67 19.05 0.16 -2.07
C PRO A 67 19.39 0.15 -0.57
N PRO A 68 19.40 -1.02 0.10
CA PRO A 68 19.37 -2.38 -0.47
C PRO A 68 17.96 -2.90 -0.81
N GLY A 69 16.91 -2.09 -0.66
CA GLY A 69 15.53 -2.48 -0.93
C GLY A 69 15.31 -2.92 -2.38
N ARG A 70 14.58 -4.03 -2.55
CA ARG A 70 14.24 -4.59 -3.87
C ARG A 70 12.73 -4.71 -4.00
N VAL A 71 12.18 -4.00 -5.00
CA VAL A 71 10.76 -4.05 -5.34
C VAL A 71 10.52 -5.02 -6.50
N ARG A 72 9.56 -5.92 -6.35
CA ARG A 72 9.06 -6.81 -7.41
C ARG A 72 7.54 -6.83 -7.37
N ALA A 73 6.90 -6.89 -8.52
CA ALA A 73 5.45 -7.05 -8.61
C ALA A 73 5.11 -7.68 -9.97
N ASP A 74 3.96 -8.35 -10.04
CA ASP A 74 3.44 -8.85 -11.32
C ASP A 74 2.73 -7.73 -12.08
N GLU A 75 2.07 -6.83 -11.36
CA GLU A 75 1.40 -5.67 -11.93
C GLU A 75 1.45 -4.49 -10.97
N LEU A 76 1.85 -3.33 -11.47
CA LEU A 76 1.72 -2.04 -10.78
C LEU A 76 1.22 -1.01 -11.79
N ARG A 77 -0.10 -0.80 -11.82
CA ARG A 77 -0.76 0.03 -12.84
C ARG A 77 -1.50 1.19 -12.19
N PHE A 78 -1.33 2.37 -12.75
CA PHE A 78 -2.07 3.57 -12.36
C PHE A 78 -2.66 4.25 -13.60
N ASP A 79 -3.97 4.45 -13.61
CA ASP A 79 -4.72 5.11 -14.69
C ASP A 79 -4.37 4.52 -16.08
N GLY A 80 -4.36 3.18 -16.16
CA GLY A 80 -3.96 2.43 -17.36
C GLY A 80 -2.45 2.32 -17.62
N VAL A 81 -1.62 3.12 -16.95
CA VAL A 81 -0.16 3.13 -17.12
C VAL A 81 0.52 2.10 -16.22
N ASP A 82 1.27 1.17 -16.81
CA ASP A 82 2.17 0.28 -16.08
C ASP A 82 3.40 1.07 -15.55
N LEU A 83 3.48 1.18 -14.23
CA LEU A 83 4.53 1.90 -13.51
C LEU A 83 5.83 1.10 -13.34
N LEU A 84 5.80 -0.23 -13.53
CA LEU A 84 7.02 -1.06 -13.53
C LEU A 84 7.80 -0.87 -14.82
N ARG A 85 7.08 -0.75 -15.94
CA ARG A 85 7.67 -0.58 -17.29
C ARG A 85 7.84 0.88 -17.71
N ALA A 86 7.31 1.83 -16.94
CA ALA A 86 7.45 3.24 -17.22
C ALA A 86 8.91 3.70 -17.07
N SER A 87 9.39 4.49 -18.05
CA SER A 87 10.71 5.12 -17.93
C SER A 87 10.78 6.06 -16.71
N PRO A 88 11.97 6.33 -16.16
CA PRO A 88 12.11 7.27 -15.03
C PRO A 88 11.53 8.66 -15.32
N ALA A 89 11.65 9.14 -16.57
CA ALA A 89 11.07 10.40 -16.99
C ALA A 89 9.53 10.37 -17.01
N LYS A 90 8.92 9.24 -17.43
CA LYS A 90 7.46 9.07 -17.40
C LYS A 90 6.96 8.98 -15.96
N ARG A 91 7.63 8.22 -15.08
CA ARG A 91 7.29 8.17 -13.65
C ARG A 91 7.34 9.56 -13.01
N ARG A 92 8.39 10.36 -13.24
CA ARG A 92 8.49 11.73 -12.70
C ARG A 92 7.38 12.69 -13.14
N ARG A 93 6.70 12.42 -14.25
CA ARG A 93 5.54 13.22 -14.69
C ARG A 93 4.25 12.84 -13.98
N ILE A 94 4.15 11.60 -13.49
CA ILE A 94 3.00 11.03 -12.79
C ILE A 94 3.14 11.26 -11.29
N ILE A 95 4.28 10.88 -10.72
CA ILE A 95 4.60 11.04 -9.29
C ILE A 95 4.83 12.52 -8.99
N GLY A 96 4.15 13.04 -7.97
CA GLY A 96 4.15 14.46 -7.59
C GLY A 96 3.10 15.30 -8.33
N LYS A 97 2.43 14.73 -9.35
CA LYS A 97 1.34 15.38 -10.09
C LYS A 97 0.03 14.61 -9.97
N ASP A 98 -0.03 13.42 -10.58
CA ASP A 98 -1.24 12.58 -10.62
C ASP A 98 -1.33 11.66 -9.39
N ILE A 99 -0.19 11.23 -8.87
CA ILE A 99 -0.06 10.52 -7.58
C ILE A 99 0.74 11.41 -6.64
N ALA A 100 0.15 11.78 -5.51
CA ALA A 100 0.80 12.58 -4.48
C ALA A 100 0.78 11.87 -3.13
N MET A 101 1.70 12.27 -2.25
CA MET A 101 1.83 11.69 -0.92
C MET A 101 1.96 12.78 0.15
N VAL A 102 1.26 12.58 1.26
CA VAL A 102 1.42 13.27 2.53
C VAL A 102 2.17 12.32 3.44
N PHE A 103 3.37 12.70 3.87
CA PHE A 103 4.24 11.87 4.70
C PHE A 103 3.86 11.96 6.19
N GLN A 104 4.37 11.02 6.98
CA GLN A 104 4.05 10.86 8.41
C GLN A 104 4.45 12.04 9.30
N ASP A 105 5.48 12.80 8.92
CA ASP A 105 5.94 13.96 9.70
C ASP A 105 6.23 15.16 8.79
N ALA A 106 5.45 16.22 8.96
CA ALA A 106 5.59 17.45 8.20
C ALA A 106 6.90 18.18 8.44
N LEU A 107 7.46 18.16 9.66
CA LEU A 107 8.67 18.93 9.98
C LEU A 107 9.91 18.33 9.34
N THR A 108 9.99 17.00 9.25
CA THR A 108 11.08 16.31 8.55
C THR A 108 10.89 16.30 7.04
N SER A 109 9.66 16.42 6.56
CA SER A 109 9.34 16.47 5.12
C SER A 109 9.51 17.87 4.50
N LEU A 110 9.26 18.93 5.27
CA LEU A 110 9.47 20.31 4.82
C LEU A 110 10.93 20.71 4.99
N ASN A 111 11.50 21.34 3.97
CA ASN A 111 12.85 21.87 4.07
C ASN A 111 12.86 23.13 4.95
N PRO A 112 13.58 23.15 6.10
CA PRO A 112 13.54 24.26 7.04
C PRO A 112 14.25 25.52 6.53
N SER A 113 15.08 25.40 5.47
CA SER A 113 15.81 26.50 4.85
C SER A 113 14.99 27.30 3.84
N TYR A 114 13.81 26.82 3.46
CA TYR A 114 12.92 27.50 2.51
C TYR A 114 11.60 27.90 3.15
N THR A 115 11.00 28.98 2.67
CA THR A 115 9.66 29.39 3.10
C THR A 115 8.62 28.39 2.62
N VAL A 116 7.49 28.32 3.33
CA VAL A 116 6.36 27.43 2.97
C VAL A 116 5.83 27.76 1.57
N GLY A 117 5.74 29.05 1.23
CA GLY A 117 5.32 29.49 -0.09
C GLY A 117 6.32 29.13 -1.18
N TYR A 118 7.63 29.15 -0.90
CA TYR A 118 8.63 28.72 -1.88
C TYR A 118 8.42 27.25 -2.28
N GLN A 119 8.24 26.37 -1.29
CA GLN A 119 8.09 24.93 -1.51
C GLN A 119 6.80 24.59 -2.28
N ILE A 120 5.68 25.25 -1.96
CA ILE A 120 4.43 25.11 -2.74
C ILE A 120 4.63 25.60 -4.18
N LYS A 121 5.29 26.74 -4.35
CA LYS A 121 5.55 27.33 -5.67
C LYS A 121 6.46 26.46 -6.52
N GLU A 122 7.42 25.76 -5.92
CA GLU A 122 8.31 24.84 -6.63
C GLU A 122 7.52 23.72 -7.33
N VAL A 123 6.61 23.06 -6.61
CA VAL A 123 5.74 22.00 -7.16
C VAL A 123 4.93 22.52 -8.35
N LEU A 124 4.25 23.66 -8.19
CA LEU A 124 3.46 24.31 -9.25
C LEU A 124 4.33 24.71 -10.45
N ARG A 125 5.56 25.17 -10.21
CA ARG A 125 6.49 25.56 -11.28
C ARG A 125 6.94 24.37 -12.10
N LEU A 126 7.19 23.23 -11.45
CA LEU A 126 7.71 22.01 -12.06
C LEU A 126 6.62 21.24 -12.82
N HIS A 127 5.43 21.11 -12.25
CA HIS A 127 4.39 20.22 -12.78
C HIS A 127 3.28 20.94 -13.58
N GLU A 128 3.05 22.24 -13.32
CA GLU A 128 2.03 23.05 -13.99
C GLU A 128 2.63 24.20 -14.84
N GLY A 129 3.95 24.42 -14.77
CA GLY A 129 4.62 25.46 -15.55
C GLY A 129 4.26 26.90 -15.15
N LEU A 130 3.55 27.11 -14.04
CA LEU A 130 3.09 28.43 -13.60
C LEU A 130 4.26 29.36 -13.26
N ARG A 131 4.12 30.65 -13.57
CA ARG A 131 5.14 31.70 -13.33
C ARG A 131 4.49 33.02 -12.93
N GLY A 132 5.29 33.95 -12.38
CA GLY A 132 4.86 35.32 -12.05
C GLY A 132 3.66 35.40 -11.12
N ALA A 133 2.75 36.32 -11.38
CA ALA A 133 1.58 36.59 -10.54
C ALA A 133 0.61 35.39 -10.43
N ALA A 134 0.47 34.58 -11.48
CA ALA A 134 -0.40 33.41 -11.47
C ALA A 134 0.09 32.35 -10.46
N LEU A 135 1.42 32.20 -10.35
CA LEU A 135 2.04 31.30 -9.39
C LEU A 135 1.84 31.78 -7.95
N GLU A 136 2.04 33.07 -7.68
CA GLU A 136 1.83 33.65 -6.34
C GLU A 136 0.37 33.51 -5.90
N ARG A 137 -0.58 33.84 -6.80
CA ARG A 137 -2.01 33.69 -6.53
C ARG A 137 -2.35 32.23 -6.21
N ARG A 138 -1.93 31.28 -7.06
CA ARG A 138 -2.25 29.87 -6.85
C ARG A 138 -1.67 29.31 -5.54
N ALA A 139 -0.45 29.72 -5.16
CA ALA A 139 0.14 29.31 -3.89
C ALA A 139 -0.64 29.85 -2.68
N LEU A 140 -1.11 31.10 -2.76
CA LEU A 140 -1.96 31.69 -1.73
C LEU A 140 -3.31 30.97 -1.65
N ASP A 141 -3.98 30.73 -2.79
CA ASP A 141 -5.26 30.02 -2.85
C ASP A 141 -5.16 28.63 -2.21
N LEU A 142 -4.04 27.92 -2.41
CA LEU A 142 -3.80 26.61 -1.81
C LEU A 142 -3.67 26.68 -0.28
N LEU A 143 -2.95 27.68 0.25
CA LEU A 143 -2.82 27.90 1.70
C LEU A 143 -4.17 28.25 2.34
N GLU A 144 -4.98 29.06 1.66
CA GLU A 144 -6.34 29.38 2.09
C GLU A 144 -7.25 28.15 2.07
N GLN A 145 -7.17 27.33 1.01
CA GLN A 145 -7.99 26.12 0.86
C GLN A 145 -7.75 25.08 1.97
N VAL A 146 -6.50 24.95 2.42
CA VAL A 146 -6.15 24.07 3.55
C VAL A 146 -6.38 24.72 4.91
N GLY A 147 -6.85 25.97 4.96
CA GLY A 147 -7.21 26.67 6.19
C GLY A 147 -6.01 27.21 6.98
N ILE A 148 -4.93 27.65 6.30
CA ILE A 148 -3.87 28.40 6.99
C ILE A 148 -4.40 29.78 7.39
N PRO A 149 -4.43 30.12 8.69
CA PRO A 149 -4.88 31.43 9.14
C PRO A 149 -3.91 32.50 8.65
N ASP A 150 -4.43 33.58 8.10
CA ASP A 150 -3.63 34.71 7.59
C ASP A 150 -2.57 34.26 6.56
N ALA A 151 -3.00 33.43 5.61
CA ALA A 151 -2.15 32.82 4.58
C ALA A 151 -1.26 33.85 3.85
N LYS A 152 -1.77 35.07 3.61
CA LYS A 152 -1.05 36.16 2.96
C LYS A 152 0.22 36.56 3.70
N ASN A 153 0.19 36.65 5.03
CA ASN A 153 1.36 36.99 5.82
C ASN A 153 2.23 35.76 6.10
N ARG A 154 1.64 34.56 6.13
CA ARG A 154 2.36 33.31 6.44
C ARG A 154 3.00 32.61 5.25
N ILE A 155 2.69 33.01 4.01
CA ILE A 155 3.32 32.42 2.81
C ILE A 155 4.85 32.56 2.81
N ASN A 156 5.38 33.59 3.47
CA ASN A 156 6.81 33.83 3.61
C ASN A 156 7.39 33.29 4.94
N ALA A 157 6.58 32.61 5.75
CA ALA A 157 7.05 31.96 6.97
C ALA A 157 7.88 30.72 6.64
N PHE A 158 8.83 30.40 7.51
CA PHE A 158 9.58 29.15 7.49
C PHE A 158 8.84 28.07 8.32
N PRO A 159 9.09 26.77 8.07
CA PRO A 159 8.43 25.69 8.81
C PRO A 159 8.57 25.79 10.34
N HIS A 160 9.71 26.25 10.83
CA HIS A 160 9.97 26.43 12.27
C HIS A 160 9.19 27.60 12.90
N GLN A 161 8.52 28.44 12.10
CA GLN A 161 7.67 29.54 12.57
C GLN A 161 6.18 29.16 12.58
N MET A 162 5.85 27.91 12.25
CA MET A 162 4.49 27.40 12.09
C MET A 162 4.23 26.32 13.15
N SER A 163 2.97 26.14 13.56
CA SER A 163 2.60 25.01 14.43
C SER A 163 2.63 23.67 13.67
N GLY A 164 2.69 22.56 14.39
CA GLY A 164 2.65 21.22 13.78
C GLY A 164 1.46 21.01 12.84
N GLY A 165 0.25 21.37 13.29
CA GLY A 165 -0.96 21.31 12.46
C GLY A 165 -0.91 22.24 11.23
N MET A 166 -0.23 23.38 11.32
CA MET A 166 -0.04 24.27 10.17
C MET A 166 0.97 23.71 9.19
N ASN A 167 2.07 23.12 9.66
CA ASN A 167 3.02 22.41 8.80
C ASN A 167 2.35 21.22 8.10
N GLN A 168 1.47 20.48 8.80
CA GLN A 168 0.68 19.42 8.20
C GLN A 168 -0.22 19.95 7.07
N ARG A 169 -0.93 21.06 7.31
CA ARG A 169 -1.76 21.71 6.28
C ARG A 169 -0.93 22.19 5.09
N VAL A 170 0.27 22.75 5.32
CA VAL A 170 1.21 23.12 4.23
C VAL A 170 1.62 21.91 3.41
N MET A 171 1.97 20.79 4.04
CA MET A 171 2.30 19.55 3.34
C MET A 171 1.13 19.02 2.51
N ILE A 172 -0.10 19.06 3.06
CA ILE A 172 -1.32 18.73 2.30
C ILE A 172 -1.49 19.68 1.11
N ALA A 173 -1.29 21.00 1.30
CA ALA A 173 -1.38 21.98 0.22
C ALA A 173 -0.40 21.69 -0.92
N MET A 174 0.83 21.29 -0.59
CA MET A 174 1.83 20.85 -1.57
C MET A 174 1.39 19.59 -2.30
N ALA A 175 0.90 18.58 -1.58
CA ALA A 175 0.46 17.32 -2.17
C ALA A 175 -0.74 17.50 -3.11
N VAL A 176 -1.68 18.39 -2.78
CA VAL A 176 -2.86 18.65 -3.62
C VAL A 176 -2.67 19.78 -4.64
N ALA A 177 -1.48 20.37 -4.73
CA ALA A 177 -1.22 21.55 -5.56
C ALA A 177 -1.61 21.34 -7.03
N CYS A 178 -1.29 20.16 -7.57
CA CYS A 178 -1.50 19.76 -8.96
C CYS A 178 -2.81 19.01 -9.23
N ASN A 179 -3.74 18.99 -8.26
CA ASN A 179 -5.00 18.23 -8.36
C ASN A 179 -4.78 16.73 -8.68
N PRO A 180 -4.08 15.98 -7.79
CA PRO A 180 -3.79 14.57 -8.03
C PRO A 180 -5.06 13.74 -8.16
N LYS A 181 -4.99 12.66 -8.95
CA LYS A 181 -6.07 11.66 -9.02
C LYS A 181 -6.02 10.70 -7.83
N LEU A 182 -4.83 10.48 -7.26
CA LEU A 182 -4.62 9.65 -6.07
C LEU A 182 -3.76 10.40 -5.06
N LEU A 183 -4.29 10.54 -3.84
CA LEU A 183 -3.57 11.02 -2.68
C LEU A 183 -3.30 9.86 -1.72
N ILE A 184 -2.05 9.66 -1.33
CA ILE A 184 -1.66 8.72 -0.27
C ILE A 184 -1.36 9.54 0.98
N ALA A 185 -2.05 9.27 2.07
CA ALA A 185 -1.83 9.92 3.35
C ALA A 185 -1.27 8.89 4.33
N ASP A 186 0.04 8.97 4.58
CA ASP A 186 0.75 8.04 5.46
C ASP A 186 0.82 8.59 6.87
N GLU A 187 0.00 8.06 7.77
CA GLU A 187 -0.11 8.52 9.15
C GLU A 187 -0.23 10.06 9.27
N PRO A 188 -1.18 10.70 8.55
CA PRO A 188 -1.24 12.15 8.36
C PRO A 188 -1.58 12.93 9.64
N THR A 189 -1.88 12.24 10.72
CA THR A 189 -2.33 12.78 12.01
C THR A 189 -1.37 12.43 13.15
N THR A 190 -0.29 11.70 12.88
CA THR A 190 0.70 11.34 13.89
C THR A 190 1.35 12.59 14.50
N ALA A 191 1.61 12.53 15.80
CA ALA A 191 2.18 13.63 16.60
C ALA A 191 1.33 14.93 16.67
N LEU A 192 0.05 14.89 16.28
CA LEU A 192 -0.90 15.99 16.46
C LEU A 192 -1.87 15.71 17.61
N ASP A 193 -2.39 16.77 18.25
CA ASP A 193 -3.45 16.63 19.25
C ASP A 193 -4.77 16.21 18.60
N VAL A 194 -5.63 15.52 19.36
CA VAL A 194 -6.89 14.91 18.88
C VAL A 194 -7.79 15.91 18.13
N THR A 195 -7.81 17.18 18.53
CA THR A 195 -8.64 18.19 17.86
C THR A 195 -8.09 18.51 16.48
N ILE A 196 -6.78 18.70 16.35
CA ILE A 196 -6.13 18.93 15.07
C ILE A 196 -6.21 17.68 14.18
N GLN A 197 -6.08 16.48 14.74
CA GLN A 197 -6.24 15.23 13.97
C GLN A 197 -7.60 15.20 13.25
N ALA A 198 -8.70 15.42 13.97
CA ALA A 198 -10.04 15.46 13.39
C ALA A 198 -10.15 16.52 12.27
N GLN A 199 -9.62 17.71 12.49
CA GLN A 199 -9.63 18.77 11.48
C GLN A 199 -8.81 18.43 10.22
N ILE A 200 -7.71 17.69 10.37
CA ILE A 200 -6.89 17.23 9.23
C ILE A 200 -7.63 16.14 8.46
N MET A 201 -8.28 15.21 9.16
CA MET A 201 -9.11 14.18 8.52
C MET A 201 -10.27 14.78 7.73
N ASP A 202 -10.99 15.73 8.34
CA ASP A 202 -12.07 16.48 7.67
C ASP A 202 -11.56 17.21 6.42
N LEU A 203 -10.38 17.83 6.51
CA LEU A 203 -9.74 18.49 5.38
C LEU A 203 -9.46 17.50 4.24
N LEU A 204 -8.86 16.34 4.53
CA LEU A 204 -8.55 15.33 3.53
C LEU A 204 -9.81 14.79 2.85
N VAL A 205 -10.84 14.45 3.62
CA VAL A 205 -12.13 13.94 3.09
C VAL A 205 -12.85 15.02 2.28
N ARG A 206 -12.83 16.27 2.74
CA ARG A 206 -13.42 17.38 2.00
C ARG A 206 -12.72 17.60 0.66
N LEU A 207 -11.39 17.65 0.65
CA LEU A 207 -10.61 17.76 -0.59
C LEU A 207 -10.86 16.57 -1.53
N GLN A 208 -10.99 15.37 -0.97
CA GLN A 208 -11.28 14.15 -1.70
C GLN A 208 -12.61 14.27 -2.46
N LYS A 209 -13.68 14.68 -1.76
CA LYS A 209 -15.01 14.90 -2.33
C LYS A 209 -15.05 16.04 -3.36
N GLU A 210 -14.44 17.19 -3.02
CA GLU A 210 -14.42 18.38 -3.89
C GLU A 210 -13.70 18.11 -5.23
N ARG A 211 -12.69 17.24 -5.23
CA ARG A 211 -11.80 17.00 -6.38
C ARG A 211 -12.03 15.65 -7.08
N GLY A 212 -12.86 14.78 -6.51
CA GLY A 212 -13.10 13.43 -7.02
C GLY A 212 -11.85 12.55 -7.02
N MET A 213 -10.85 12.86 -6.19
CA MET A 213 -9.61 12.07 -6.10
C MET A 213 -9.82 10.79 -5.28
N ALA A 214 -9.05 9.75 -5.55
CA ALA A 214 -8.93 8.62 -4.64
C ALA A 214 -8.02 8.99 -3.45
N LEU A 215 -8.31 8.43 -2.28
CA LEU A 215 -7.55 8.64 -1.06
C LEU A 215 -7.17 7.29 -0.45
N VAL A 216 -5.86 7.02 -0.34
CA VAL A 216 -5.35 5.90 0.44
C VAL A 216 -4.88 6.43 1.78
N LEU A 217 -5.59 6.08 2.84
CA LEU A 217 -5.28 6.50 4.21
C LEU A 217 -4.57 5.36 4.93
N ILE A 218 -3.30 5.55 5.28
CA ILE A 218 -2.54 4.62 6.08
C ILE A 218 -2.56 5.10 7.53
N SER A 219 -2.94 4.22 8.45
CA SER A 219 -2.99 4.53 9.89
C SER A 219 -2.66 3.27 10.70
N HIS A 220 -2.26 3.45 11.95
CA HIS A 220 -2.29 2.37 12.94
C HIS A 220 -3.59 2.36 13.75
N ASP A 221 -4.38 3.43 13.68
CA ASP A 221 -5.67 3.57 14.35
C ASP A 221 -6.82 3.21 13.40
N LEU A 222 -7.47 2.09 13.69
CA LEU A 222 -8.62 1.60 12.93
C LEU A 222 -9.89 2.44 13.19
N ALA A 223 -10.02 3.10 14.35
CA ALA A 223 -11.15 3.98 14.64
C ALA A 223 -11.16 5.18 13.69
N VAL A 224 -10.02 5.87 13.56
CA VAL A 224 -9.87 7.02 12.63
C VAL A 224 -10.18 6.62 11.18
N VAL A 225 -9.72 5.44 10.76
CA VAL A 225 -9.98 4.95 9.40
C VAL A 225 -11.47 4.64 9.20
N SER A 226 -12.15 4.12 10.22
CA SER A 226 -13.55 3.72 10.12
C SER A 226 -14.53 4.85 9.92
N GLU A 227 -14.18 6.07 10.34
CA GLU A 227 -15.04 7.24 10.18
C GLU A 227 -15.08 7.73 8.73
N VAL A 228 -14.04 7.42 7.93
CA VAL A 228 -13.81 8.08 6.64
C VAL A 228 -13.69 7.12 5.45
N ALA A 229 -13.21 5.90 5.66
CA ALA A 229 -12.94 4.95 4.58
C ALA A 229 -14.19 4.17 4.16
N GLN A 230 -14.27 3.80 2.88
CA GLN A 230 -15.32 2.88 2.41
C GLN A 230 -14.88 1.42 2.56
N ARG A 231 -13.60 1.16 2.29
CA ARG A 231 -12.95 -0.14 2.43
C ARG A 231 -11.71 -0.03 3.29
N VAL A 232 -11.35 -1.14 3.93
CA VAL A 232 -10.15 -1.23 4.76
C VAL A 232 -9.39 -2.51 4.44
N ALA A 233 -8.07 -2.40 4.33
CA ALA A 233 -7.13 -3.49 4.20
C ALA A 233 -6.28 -3.54 5.48
N VAL A 234 -6.43 -4.63 6.23
CA VAL A 234 -5.64 -4.90 7.43
C VAL A 234 -4.35 -5.60 7.00
N MET A 235 -3.21 -5.03 7.40
CA MET A 235 -1.88 -5.54 7.11
C MET A 235 -1.20 -6.04 8.37
N TYR A 236 -0.54 -7.20 8.25
CA TYR A 236 0.27 -7.78 9.31
C TYR A 236 1.53 -8.41 8.72
N ALA A 237 2.69 -8.07 9.29
CA ALA A 237 4.00 -8.61 8.90
C ALA A 237 4.22 -8.67 7.37
N GLY A 238 3.86 -7.61 6.64
CA GLY A 238 4.05 -7.47 5.20
C GLY A 238 2.97 -8.09 4.32
N GLU A 239 1.97 -8.77 4.88
CA GLU A 239 0.87 -9.37 4.13
C GLU A 239 -0.46 -8.66 4.45
N ILE A 240 -1.34 -8.53 3.45
CA ILE A 240 -2.76 -8.22 3.72
C ILE A 240 -3.39 -9.49 4.30
N ILE A 241 -3.93 -9.36 5.52
CA ILE A 241 -4.54 -10.46 6.26
C ILE A 241 -6.06 -10.44 6.24
N GLU A 242 -6.65 -9.27 6.03
CA GLU A 242 -8.08 -9.10 5.86
C GLU A 242 -8.37 -7.86 5.03
N MET A 243 -9.38 -7.93 4.17
CA MET A 243 -9.91 -6.79 3.46
C MET A 243 -11.43 -6.90 3.49
N ASN A 244 -12.11 -5.78 3.76
CA ASN A 244 -13.55 -5.72 3.64
C ASN A 244 -14.02 -4.26 3.54
N ARG A 245 -15.34 -4.05 3.40
CA ARG A 245 -15.96 -2.77 3.67
C ARG A 245 -15.86 -2.46 5.17
N VAL A 246 -15.82 -1.17 5.49
CA VAL A 246 -15.66 -0.73 6.88
C VAL A 246 -16.76 -1.26 7.81
N PRO A 247 -18.06 -1.18 7.49
CA PRO A 247 -19.11 -1.68 8.39
C PRO A 247 -18.93 -3.16 8.74
N ASP A 248 -18.55 -3.96 7.73
CA ASP A 248 -18.46 -5.42 7.85
C ASP A 248 -17.26 -5.84 8.71
N ILE A 249 -16.11 -5.17 8.57
CA ILE A 249 -14.93 -5.38 9.44
C ILE A 249 -15.31 -5.18 10.91
N PHE A 250 -16.06 -4.12 11.22
CA PHE A 250 -16.39 -3.76 12.60
C PHE A 250 -17.48 -4.66 13.19
N SER A 251 -18.41 -5.15 12.37
CA SER A 251 -19.48 -6.03 12.83
C SER A 251 -19.03 -7.48 12.99
N ALA A 252 -18.20 -7.98 12.06
CA ALA A 252 -17.90 -9.39 11.92
C ALA A 252 -16.49 -9.60 11.33
N PRO A 253 -15.41 -9.29 12.08
CA PRO A 253 -14.05 -9.48 11.58
C PRO A 253 -13.76 -10.96 11.29
N HIS A 254 -13.06 -11.26 10.20
CA HIS A 254 -12.81 -12.63 9.75
C HIS A 254 -11.44 -13.17 10.14
N HIS A 255 -10.49 -12.31 10.47
CA HIS A 255 -9.16 -12.71 10.91
C HIS A 255 -8.98 -12.45 12.42
N PRO A 256 -8.42 -13.40 13.19
CA PRO A 256 -8.14 -13.23 14.62
C PRO A 256 -7.35 -11.97 15.00
N TYR A 257 -6.42 -11.55 14.15
CA TYR A 257 -5.69 -10.29 14.31
C TYR A 257 -6.61 -9.07 14.25
N THR A 258 -7.53 -9.01 13.28
CA THR A 258 -8.50 -7.92 13.14
C THR A 258 -9.45 -7.88 14.34
N GLU A 259 -9.96 -9.03 14.77
CA GLU A 259 -10.75 -9.13 16.01
C GLU A 259 -9.97 -8.57 17.21
N ALA A 260 -8.70 -8.93 17.34
CA ALA A 260 -7.87 -8.46 18.43
C ALA A 260 -7.56 -6.94 18.35
N LEU A 261 -7.39 -6.38 17.14
CA LEU A 261 -7.24 -4.93 16.94
C LEU A 261 -8.51 -4.18 17.36
N LEU A 262 -9.68 -4.66 16.93
CA LEU A 262 -10.98 -4.07 17.31
C LEU A 262 -11.21 -4.16 18.82
N ALA A 263 -10.86 -5.30 19.43
CA ALA A 263 -10.92 -5.49 20.88
C ALA A 263 -9.94 -4.60 21.67
N ALA A 264 -8.98 -3.94 21.01
CA ALA A 264 -8.11 -2.95 21.65
C ALA A 264 -8.71 -1.52 21.61
N ILE A 265 -9.77 -1.28 20.83
CA ILE A 265 -10.38 0.04 20.68
C ILE A 265 -11.27 0.35 21.91
N PRO A 266 -11.04 1.47 22.63
CA PRO A 266 -11.78 1.78 23.86
C PRO A 266 -13.29 1.88 23.67
N GLU A 267 -13.74 2.50 22.59
CA GLU A 267 -15.17 2.71 22.30
C GLU A 267 -15.90 1.41 21.98
N HIS A 268 -15.18 0.42 21.44
CA HIS A 268 -15.68 -0.92 21.19
C HIS A 268 -15.75 -1.76 22.48
N ASN A 269 -15.15 -1.28 23.58
CA ASN A 269 -15.04 -1.96 24.87
C ASN A 269 -15.74 -1.19 26.00
N ARG A 270 -16.84 -0.47 25.71
CA ARG A 270 -17.64 0.22 26.75
C ARG A 270 -18.11 -0.80 27.81
N GLY A 271 -17.47 -0.79 28.98
CA GLY A 271 -17.76 -1.70 30.10
C GLY A 271 -16.68 -2.74 30.42
N ALA A 272 -15.62 -2.84 29.62
CA ALA A 272 -14.48 -3.72 29.92
C ALA A 272 -13.63 -3.14 31.08
N ARG A 273 -13.30 -3.98 32.07
CA ARG A 273 -12.50 -3.59 33.25
C ARG A 273 -11.02 -3.29 32.91
N ARG A 274 -10.55 -3.77 31.76
CA ARG A 274 -9.21 -3.54 31.18
C ARG A 274 -9.27 -3.75 29.66
N LEU A 275 -8.65 -2.86 28.88
CA LEU A 275 -8.54 -3.04 27.44
C LEU A 275 -7.71 -4.28 27.09
N ALA A 276 -8.15 -5.04 26.11
CA ALA A 276 -7.37 -6.17 25.61
C ALA A 276 -6.17 -5.64 24.82
N ALA A 277 -4.96 -5.97 25.27
CA ALA A 277 -3.74 -5.71 24.51
C ALA A 277 -3.34 -6.98 23.77
N LEU A 278 -3.02 -6.86 22.47
CA LEU A 278 -2.31 -7.94 21.78
C LEU A 278 -0.94 -8.14 22.44
N SER A 279 -0.63 -9.38 22.80
CA SER A 279 0.67 -9.74 23.36
C SER A 279 1.73 -9.89 22.26
N GLY A 280 2.98 -9.59 22.58
CA GLY A 280 4.12 -9.72 21.65
C GLY A 280 4.22 -8.61 20.60
N MET A 281 5.22 -8.70 19.73
CA MET A 281 5.48 -7.75 18.64
C MET A 281 5.21 -8.39 17.27
N VAL A 282 5.20 -7.59 16.20
CA VAL A 282 5.18 -8.11 14.83
C VAL A 282 6.50 -8.87 14.58
N PRO A 283 6.47 -10.10 14.03
CA PRO A 283 7.67 -10.89 13.85
C PRO A 283 8.64 -10.20 12.87
N GLY A 284 9.90 -10.14 13.27
CA GLY A 284 11.01 -9.65 12.47
C GLY A 284 11.64 -10.76 11.63
N ARG A 285 12.92 -10.58 11.29
CA ARG A 285 13.67 -11.52 10.44
C ARG A 285 13.95 -12.85 11.14
N GLY A 286 14.26 -12.83 12.45
CA GLY A 286 14.74 -14.00 13.19
C GLY A 286 13.64 -14.91 13.74
N ASP A 287 12.44 -14.39 13.92
CA ASP A 287 11.32 -15.03 14.61
C ASP A 287 10.09 -15.22 13.70
N ARG A 288 10.28 -15.09 12.38
CA ARG A 288 9.21 -15.25 11.39
C ARG A 288 8.82 -16.72 11.24
N PRO A 289 7.56 -17.11 11.49
CA PRO A 289 7.14 -18.49 11.32
C PRO A 289 7.07 -18.88 9.84
N SER A 290 7.22 -20.18 9.56
CA SER A 290 7.14 -20.74 8.20
C SER A 290 5.70 -20.74 7.65
N GLY A 291 4.72 -21.01 8.51
CA GLY A 291 3.29 -21.01 8.19
C GLY A 291 2.62 -19.65 8.36
N CYS A 292 1.47 -19.61 9.04
CA CYS A 292 0.75 -18.38 9.31
C CYS A 292 1.59 -17.40 10.16
N LEU A 293 1.80 -16.19 9.65
CA LEU A 293 2.63 -15.17 10.30
C LEU A 293 2.09 -14.74 11.67
N PHE A 294 0.77 -14.82 11.88
CA PHE A 294 0.12 -14.47 13.13
C PHE A 294 0.01 -15.64 14.13
N ALA A 295 0.35 -16.88 13.74
CA ALA A 295 0.18 -18.06 14.58
C ALA A 295 0.76 -17.93 16.00
N PRO A 296 1.95 -17.33 16.23
CA PRO A 296 2.53 -17.18 17.57
C PRO A 296 1.70 -16.30 18.53
N ARG A 297 0.84 -15.43 17.98
CA ARG A 297 0.01 -14.46 18.74
C ARG A 297 -1.49 -14.79 18.65
N CYS A 298 -1.86 -15.83 17.92
CA CYS A 298 -3.25 -16.17 17.62
C CYS A 298 -3.89 -17.01 18.74
N LYS A 299 -5.03 -16.54 19.27
CA LYS A 299 -5.83 -17.29 20.27
C LYS A 299 -6.53 -18.52 19.68
N TYR A 300 -6.69 -18.57 18.35
CA TYR A 300 -7.40 -19.63 17.64
C TYR A 300 -6.47 -20.48 16.77
N VAL A 301 -5.18 -20.53 17.11
CA VAL A 301 -4.20 -21.32 16.38
C VAL A 301 -4.63 -22.80 16.31
N VAL A 302 -4.42 -23.42 15.15
CA VAL A 302 -4.65 -24.85 14.89
C VAL A 302 -3.38 -25.44 14.28
N ASP A 303 -3.20 -26.77 14.33
CA ASP A 303 -1.98 -27.45 13.84
C ASP A 303 -1.61 -27.08 12.40
N ASP A 304 -2.63 -26.89 11.57
CA ASP A 304 -2.49 -26.50 10.16
C ASP A 304 -1.83 -25.12 9.98
N CYS A 305 -1.91 -24.22 10.96
CA CYS A 305 -1.25 -22.92 10.94
C CYS A 305 0.27 -23.00 10.87
N GLY A 306 0.87 -24.08 11.35
CA GLY A 306 2.31 -24.32 11.25
C GLY A 306 2.74 -24.97 9.94
N LYS A 307 1.81 -25.60 9.20
CA LYS A 307 2.12 -26.45 8.03
C LYS A 307 2.27 -25.67 6.73
N GLY A 308 1.61 -24.52 6.61
CA GLY A 308 1.63 -23.74 5.38
C GLY A 308 1.16 -22.31 5.57
N ARG A 309 1.52 -21.44 4.61
CA ARG A 309 1.03 -20.07 4.59
C ARG A 309 -0.40 -20.02 4.06
N PRO A 310 -1.36 -19.40 4.78
CA PRO A 310 -2.69 -19.21 4.24
C PRO A 310 -2.66 -18.28 3.02
N ALA A 311 -3.48 -18.57 2.01
CA ALA A 311 -3.72 -17.68 0.88
C ALA A 311 -4.72 -16.58 1.28
N LEU A 312 -4.67 -15.41 0.63
CA LEU A 312 -5.73 -14.40 0.76
C LEU A 312 -6.91 -14.84 -0.10
N VAL A 313 -7.93 -15.42 0.53
CA VAL A 313 -9.10 -15.98 -0.16
C VAL A 313 -10.27 -15.02 -0.11
N GLN A 314 -11.06 -15.00 -1.18
CA GLN A 314 -12.38 -14.37 -1.20
C GLN A 314 -13.36 -15.24 -0.42
N LEU A 315 -14.06 -14.62 0.53
CA LEU A 315 -14.95 -15.34 1.45
C LEU A 315 -16.38 -15.42 0.92
N ASP A 316 -16.83 -14.38 0.22
CA ASP A 316 -18.13 -14.33 -0.45
C ASP A 316 -17.94 -14.17 -1.97
N ALA A 317 -18.51 -15.08 -2.75
CA ALA A 317 -18.46 -15.03 -4.21
C ALA A 317 -19.19 -13.82 -4.80
N GLN A 318 -20.07 -13.16 -4.04
CA GLN A 318 -20.81 -11.97 -4.45
C GLN A 318 -20.14 -10.67 -3.98
N ASP A 319 -19.20 -10.73 -3.02
CA ASP A 319 -18.46 -9.56 -2.55
C ASP A 319 -16.95 -9.75 -2.71
N ASP A 320 -16.41 -9.18 -3.79
CA ASP A 320 -14.97 -9.17 -4.08
C ASP A 320 -14.13 -8.43 -3.02
N ALA A 321 -14.76 -7.58 -2.20
CA ALA A 321 -14.08 -6.85 -1.14
C ALA A 321 -13.78 -7.73 0.07
N MET A 322 -14.61 -8.75 0.34
CA MET A 322 -14.55 -9.59 1.54
C MET A 322 -13.51 -10.70 1.38
N ARG A 323 -12.31 -10.47 1.93
CA ARG A 323 -11.18 -11.41 1.83
C ARG A 323 -10.48 -11.60 3.17
N ALA A 324 -10.00 -12.80 3.44
CA ALA A 324 -9.18 -13.07 4.60
C ALA A 324 -8.06 -14.07 4.30
N ARG A 325 -6.94 -13.92 5.00
CA ARG A 325 -5.79 -14.79 4.97
C ARG A 325 -5.72 -15.60 6.26
N CYS A 326 -6.67 -16.51 6.46
CA CYS A 326 -6.74 -17.30 7.68
C CYS A 326 -7.07 -18.76 7.39
N ILE A 327 -6.49 -19.67 8.17
CA ILE A 327 -6.86 -21.08 8.13
C ILE A 327 -8.18 -21.33 8.84
N ARG A 328 -8.36 -20.67 10.00
CA ARG A 328 -9.59 -20.69 10.77
C ARG A 328 -10.25 -19.33 10.66
N VAL A 329 -10.89 -19.10 9.51
CA VAL A 329 -11.64 -17.86 9.26
C VAL A 329 -12.77 -17.75 10.29
N LEU A 330 -12.89 -16.58 10.91
CA LEU A 330 -13.94 -16.26 11.88
C LEU A 330 -15.20 -15.79 11.16
N ASN A 331 -16.35 -15.91 11.83
CA ASN A 331 -17.62 -15.30 11.38
C ASN A 331 -18.08 -15.67 9.96
N VAL A 332 -17.79 -16.90 9.52
CA VAL A 332 -18.27 -17.48 8.26
C VAL A 332 -18.70 -18.93 8.46
N GLU A 333 -19.77 -19.35 7.79
CA GLU A 333 -20.28 -20.73 7.87
C GLU A 333 -19.53 -21.69 6.94
N LYS A 334 -19.08 -21.22 5.76
CA LYS A 334 -18.32 -22.00 4.77
C LYS A 334 -17.35 -21.09 4.01
N VAL A 335 -16.12 -21.58 3.77
CA VAL A 335 -15.10 -20.89 2.97
C VAL A 335 -15.09 -21.52 1.57
N ALA A 336 -15.19 -20.69 0.52
CA ALA A 336 -15.37 -21.15 -0.86
C ALA A 336 -14.07 -21.59 -1.58
N ALA A 337 -12.90 -21.46 -0.97
CA ALA A 337 -11.59 -21.60 -1.65
C ALA A 337 -10.57 -22.40 -0.82
N PRO A 338 -9.53 -23.00 -1.46
CA PRO A 338 -8.45 -23.66 -0.75
C PRO A 338 -7.72 -22.65 0.15
N ILE A 339 -7.56 -23.04 1.40
CA ILE A 339 -7.04 -22.20 2.48
C ILE A 339 -5.52 -21.97 2.36
N PHE A 340 -4.79 -22.91 1.76
CA PHE A 340 -3.33 -22.86 1.65
C PHE A 340 -2.86 -22.26 0.34
N ASP A 341 -1.76 -21.50 0.41
CA ASP A 341 -1.03 -21.01 -0.76
C ASP A 341 -0.29 -22.18 -1.44
N ALA A 342 -0.71 -22.53 -2.65
CA ALA A 342 -0.17 -23.67 -3.41
C ALA A 342 1.36 -23.59 -3.65
N GLY A 343 1.95 -22.39 -3.57
CA GLY A 343 3.39 -22.18 -3.72
C GLY A 343 4.23 -22.42 -2.46
N ARG A 344 3.62 -22.67 -1.30
CA ARG A 344 4.33 -22.82 0.00
C ARG A 344 3.66 -23.82 0.96
N ILE A 345 3.24 -24.96 0.44
CA ILE A 345 3.00 -26.12 1.30
C ILE A 345 4.39 -26.63 1.71
N ALA A 346 4.71 -26.57 3.00
CA ALA A 346 5.87 -27.32 3.49
C ALA A 346 5.52 -28.80 3.28
N LEU A 347 6.22 -29.48 2.36
CA LEU A 347 6.21 -30.93 2.29
C LEU A 347 6.70 -31.43 3.65
N ALA A 348 5.77 -31.79 4.52
CA ALA A 348 6.06 -32.44 5.78
C ALA A 348 6.65 -33.82 5.46
N GLY A 349 7.98 -33.96 5.54
CA GLY A 349 8.65 -35.24 5.33
C GLY A 349 10.10 -35.14 4.88
N ALA A 350 10.96 -34.49 5.64
CA ALA A 350 12.40 -34.76 5.60
C ALA A 350 12.98 -34.54 7.00
N THR A 351 13.09 -35.63 7.75
CA THR A 351 13.91 -35.68 8.96
C THR A 351 15.37 -35.42 8.58
N PRO A 352 16.15 -34.66 9.37
CA PRO A 352 17.59 -34.62 9.19
C PRO A 352 18.16 -35.96 9.71
N GLY A 353 18.59 -36.81 8.79
CA GLY A 353 19.28 -38.07 9.07
C GLY A 353 20.64 -38.08 8.37
N ASP A 354 21.68 -38.07 9.19
CA ASP A 354 23.08 -38.46 9.03
C ASP A 354 23.64 -38.92 7.66
N ASP A 355 24.78 -38.31 7.34
CA ASP A 355 26.00 -38.81 6.66
C ASP A 355 25.97 -39.86 5.53
N ALA A 356 26.68 -39.46 4.47
CA ALA A 356 27.55 -40.23 3.55
C ALA A 356 26.92 -41.20 2.53
N ASP A 357 27.08 -40.82 1.24
CA ASP A 357 27.92 -41.48 0.24
C ASP A 357 27.28 -41.69 -1.15
N GLU A 358 28.13 -41.51 -2.17
CA GLU A 358 28.04 -41.92 -3.59
C GLU A 358 26.78 -41.63 -4.45
N GLY A 359 27.00 -40.78 -5.46
CA GLY A 359 26.90 -41.26 -6.85
C GLY A 359 25.62 -40.97 -7.67
N VAL A 360 25.85 -40.19 -8.74
CA VAL A 360 25.43 -40.50 -10.12
C VAL A 360 24.10 -39.92 -10.67
N VAL A 361 24.29 -39.30 -11.85
CA VAL A 361 23.42 -38.79 -12.94
C VAL A 361 22.33 -37.72 -12.72
N ALA A 362 22.58 -36.63 -13.45
CA ALA A 362 21.59 -35.72 -14.01
C ALA A 362 20.59 -36.42 -14.94
N SER A 363 19.32 -35.98 -14.91
CA SER A 363 18.48 -35.98 -16.10
C SER A 363 17.58 -34.74 -16.10
N ALA A 364 17.72 -33.97 -17.18
CA ALA A 364 16.91 -32.82 -17.51
C ALA A 364 15.62 -33.28 -18.20
N VAL A 365 14.54 -32.51 -18.04
CA VAL A 365 13.40 -32.50 -18.99
C VAL A 365 13.08 -31.04 -19.36
N PRO A 366 12.85 -30.71 -20.64
CA PRO A 366 13.08 -29.38 -21.18
C PRO A 366 11.80 -28.53 -21.32
N SER A 367 12.02 -27.21 -21.34
CA SER A 367 11.06 -26.17 -21.72
C SER A 367 10.84 -26.18 -23.24
N ALA A 368 9.58 -26.27 -23.66
CA ALA A 368 9.14 -26.10 -25.03
C ALA A 368 8.87 -24.61 -25.35
N CYS A 369 8.92 -24.30 -26.65
CA CYS A 369 8.71 -23.01 -27.32
C CYS A 369 10.01 -22.19 -27.51
N ASP A 370 10.65 -22.35 -28.68
CA ASP A 370 10.49 -21.31 -29.69
C ASP A 370 11.03 -21.67 -31.10
N VAL A 371 10.25 -21.20 -32.08
CA VAL A 371 10.64 -20.72 -33.42
C VAL A 371 11.09 -21.75 -34.47
N ALA A 372 10.13 -22.05 -35.34
CA ALA A 372 10.38 -22.33 -36.74
C ALA A 372 10.88 -21.05 -37.44
N ASN A 373 12.07 -21.09 -38.06
CA ASN A 373 12.22 -20.49 -39.37
C ASN A 373 13.34 -21.18 -40.18
N ARG A 374 13.05 -21.35 -41.47
CA ARG A 374 13.80 -22.10 -42.47
C ARG A 374 15.04 -21.32 -42.93
N HIS A 375 16.17 -22.00 -43.18
CA HIS A 375 16.92 -21.97 -44.45
C HIS A 375 18.26 -22.72 -44.31
N ASP A 376 18.39 -23.80 -45.08
CA ASP A 376 19.66 -24.36 -45.58
C ASP A 376 19.84 -23.75 -46.99
N PRO A 377 21.06 -23.38 -47.43
CA PRO A 377 21.88 -24.39 -48.08
C PRO A 377 23.39 -24.29 -47.80
N HIS A 378 23.98 -25.47 -47.65
CA HIS A 378 25.37 -25.76 -47.97
C HIS A 378 25.83 -25.14 -49.32
N GLY A 379 27.01 -24.50 -49.28
CA GLY A 379 27.76 -24.11 -50.48
C GLY A 379 29.19 -23.74 -50.12
N ARG A 380 30.11 -24.71 -50.24
CA ARG A 380 31.56 -24.57 -50.08
C ARG A 380 32.13 -23.56 -51.09
N GLY A 381 33.24 -22.88 -50.74
CA GLY A 381 34.08 -22.24 -51.75
C GLY A 381 35.13 -21.29 -51.20
N VAL A 382 36.38 -21.73 -51.23
CA VAL A 382 37.63 -21.02 -50.90
C VAL A 382 37.96 -19.98 -51.99
N HIS A 383 38.47 -18.78 -51.63
CA HIS A 383 39.70 -18.18 -52.20
C HIS A 383 40.04 -16.80 -51.62
N GLU A 384 41.30 -16.44 -51.83
CA GLU A 384 42.14 -15.44 -51.18
C GLU A 384 41.95 -13.98 -51.64
N ASN A 385 42.71 -13.12 -50.95
CA ASN A 385 43.34 -11.87 -51.40
C ASN A 385 42.55 -10.56 -51.32
N GLY A 386 42.96 -9.76 -50.33
CA GLY A 386 43.78 -8.57 -50.58
C GLY A 386 43.06 -7.25 -50.92
N GLY A 387 43.45 -6.18 -50.20
CA GLY A 387 43.44 -4.82 -50.76
C GLY A 387 42.68 -3.78 -49.94
N ASP A 388 43.46 -2.92 -49.27
CA ASP A 388 43.24 -1.50 -48.93
C ASP A 388 41.90 -0.84 -49.32
N ARG A 389 41.24 -0.21 -48.34
CA ARG A 389 41.31 1.24 -48.08
C ARG A 389 40.43 1.65 -46.89
#